data_AF-A0A8H7F5P0-F1
#
_entry.id   AF-A0A8H7F5P0-F1
#
_cell.length_a   1.000
_cell.length_b   1.000
_cell.length_c   1.000
_cell.angle_alpha   90.00
_cell.angle_beta   90.00
_cell.angle_gamma   90.00
#
_symmetry.space_group_name_H-M   'P 1'
#
loop_
_entity.id
_entity.type
_entity.pdbx_description
1 polymer ?
#
loop_
_entity_poly.entity_id
_entity_poly.type
_entity_poly.pdbx_seq_one_letter_code
_entity_poly.pdbx_strand_id
1 'polypeptide(L)'
;MNSVESFLGIPADWGDIRQCSRLTLQKPGARDTQTLFFCKNRSKTQGIKGCLARVALAAPVAAFPAHGSLAGLSRQELDAAMSGFGEYTRPPPPPGPLEYGGVKLVNDADHPFIAPGPGDIRGPCPALNTLANHGYISRNGIESPSNIVHAAMEGFNMNNDLAKFTCYAAFVVNGNLVTDLVSIGEKSAKTGPDPLDQPATIGGLNTHNVFEGDSSMTRADFYDGGDVETFNETLFQGFLEYSYRFGGGRYNLTAAGEYRYKRTQDGIETNPTFTIVAPRLFSAYSESVNPINLWVDGRQDDGQLRLDHARSFFEAARFPDDFHRAARPMSADNEAVVLSIHPIEPGANIAGVNTYTVDRNAPKLNDKCGIFEYHVNHTLRTLYPNPTGDLLDAIRANIHYFYTSVQARGCSEIFPYGRFEDGESNAYYAFPDYPEVELPEYGTFPYPPVEPLTYTDAPAPASAPTPVSTNVAPPAASATVPVTSTD
;
A
#
# COMPACT_ATOMS: atom_id res chain seq x y z
N MET A 1 -22.88 -46.96 32.52
CA MET A 1 -23.77 -45.83 32.84
C MET A 1 -22.89 -44.62 33.12
N ASN A 2 -22.97 -43.64 32.21
CA ASN A 2 -22.68 -42.19 32.32
C ASN A 2 -21.27 -41.76 32.79
N SER A 3 -20.55 -40.79 32.24
CA SER A 3 -20.72 -39.85 31.12
C SER A 3 -19.38 -39.11 31.01
N VAL A 4 -18.75 -39.04 29.83
CA VAL A 4 -17.67 -38.05 29.55
C VAL A 4 -17.99 -37.41 28.20
N GLU A 5 -19.19 -36.84 28.12
CA GLU A 5 -19.52 -35.76 27.20
C GLU A 5 -19.57 -34.48 28.04
N SER A 6 -18.43 -33.82 28.19
CA SER A 6 -18.31 -32.40 28.51
C SER A 6 -16.82 -32.07 28.58
N PHE A 7 -16.47 -30.88 28.10
CA PHE A 7 -15.15 -30.41 27.68
C PHE A 7 -14.80 -30.78 26.24
N LEU A 8 -14.68 -29.74 25.42
CA LEU A 8 -14.44 -29.71 23.97
C LEU A 8 -15.74 -29.69 23.16
N GLY A 9 -16.29 -28.48 22.98
CA GLY A 9 -17.34 -28.19 22.01
C GLY A 9 -16.86 -28.40 20.58
N ILE A 10 -16.92 -29.66 20.11
CA ILE A 10 -16.68 -30.06 18.73
C ILE A 10 -18.05 -30.27 18.07
N PRO A 11 -18.36 -29.61 16.93
CA PRO A 11 -19.60 -29.85 16.21
C PRO A 11 -19.71 -31.31 15.76
N ALA A 12 -20.89 -31.90 15.95
CA ALA A 12 -21.20 -33.27 15.59
C ALA A 12 -21.30 -33.45 14.06
N ASP A 13 -20.16 -33.62 13.38
CA ASP A 13 -20.15 -34.27 12.05
C ASP A 13 -18.79 -34.89 11.64
N TRP A 14 -18.08 -35.50 12.60
CA TRP A 14 -16.79 -36.16 12.34
C TRP A 14 -16.84 -37.62 12.82
N GLY A 15 -17.57 -38.45 12.07
CA GLY A 15 -17.49 -39.90 12.20
C GLY A 15 -16.17 -40.44 11.67
N ASP A 16 -15.48 -41.22 12.51
CA ASP A 16 -14.34 -42.12 12.23
C ASP A 16 -12.91 -41.52 12.25
N ILE A 17 -12.44 -41.12 13.45
CA ILE A 17 -11.01 -40.88 13.76
C ILE A 17 -10.42 -42.15 14.38
N ARG A 18 -9.46 -42.82 13.72
CA ARG A 18 -8.83 -44.05 14.29
C ARG A 18 -7.36 -43.99 14.63
N GLN A 19 -6.66 -42.86 14.45
CA GLN A 19 -5.30 -42.70 14.98
C GLN A 19 -5.05 -41.27 15.48
N CYS A 20 -4.99 -41.15 16.81
CA CYS A 20 -4.46 -39.98 17.50
C CYS A 20 -3.22 -40.41 18.30
N SER A 21 -2.15 -39.63 18.21
CA SER A 21 -0.94 -39.85 19.02
C SER A 21 -0.88 -38.81 20.14
N ARG A 22 -0.54 -39.27 21.35
CA ARG A 22 -0.42 -38.44 22.55
C ARG A 22 1.06 -38.18 22.83
N LEU A 23 1.45 -36.91 22.92
CA LEU A 23 2.77 -36.52 23.39
C LEU A 23 2.61 -35.78 24.72
N THR A 24 3.31 -36.27 25.76
CA THR A 24 3.31 -35.64 27.08
C THR A 24 4.72 -35.11 27.34
N LEU A 25 4.83 -33.81 27.58
CA LEU A 25 6.10 -33.15 27.84
C LEU A 25 6.17 -32.76 29.32
N GLN A 26 7.25 -33.19 29.98
CA GLN A 26 7.57 -32.82 31.35
C GLN A 26 9.02 -32.33 31.42
N LYS A 27 9.23 -31.12 31.92
CA LYS A 27 10.58 -30.60 32.17
C LYS A 27 11.15 -31.24 33.45
N PRO A 28 12.44 -31.59 33.51
CA PRO A 28 13.04 -32.14 34.73
C PRO A 28 12.90 -31.16 35.90
N GLY A 29 12.24 -31.57 36.98
CA GLY A 29 12.04 -30.77 38.19
C GLY A 29 10.70 -30.02 38.30
N ALA A 30 9.85 -30.04 37.28
CA ALA A 30 8.51 -29.45 37.35
C ALA A 30 7.42 -30.49 37.70
N ARG A 31 6.44 -30.11 38.54
CA ARG A 31 5.32 -30.99 38.95
C ARG A 31 4.18 -31.04 37.93
N ASP A 32 4.10 -30.09 37.00
CA ASP A 32 3.02 -30.04 36.02
C ASP A 32 3.45 -30.56 34.64
N THR A 33 2.54 -31.30 34.00
CA THR A 33 2.72 -31.93 32.69
C THR A 33 1.74 -31.34 31.68
N GLN A 34 2.22 -30.99 30.49
CA GLN A 34 1.35 -30.64 29.36
C GLN A 34 1.23 -31.82 28.39
N THR A 35 0.00 -32.12 27.98
CA THR A 35 -0.31 -33.19 27.04
C THR A 35 -0.92 -32.61 25.77
N LEU A 36 -0.36 -32.96 24.61
CA LEU A 36 -0.89 -32.61 23.29
C LEU A 36 -1.34 -33.86 22.53
N PHE A 37 -2.41 -33.74 21.76
CA PHE A 37 -2.96 -34.81 20.91
C PHE A 37 -2.89 -34.41 19.44
N PHE A 38 -2.36 -35.28 18.59
CA PHE A 38 -2.31 -35.11 17.15
C PHE A 38 -3.15 -36.18 16.46
N CYS A 39 -4.17 -35.78 15.71
CA CYS A 39 -5.02 -36.68 14.93
C CYS A 39 -4.92 -36.32 13.44
N LYS A 40 -4.80 -37.33 12.57
CA LYS A 40 -4.67 -37.14 11.12
C LYS A 40 -5.93 -37.66 10.41
N ASN A 41 -6.52 -36.86 9.52
CA ASN A 41 -7.61 -37.30 8.65
C ASN A 41 -7.08 -37.76 7.28
N ARG A 42 -7.69 -38.78 6.65
CA ARG A 42 -7.23 -39.33 5.37
C ARG A 42 -8.23 -39.01 4.26
N SER A 43 -7.88 -38.13 3.33
CA SER A 43 -8.52 -38.09 2.01
C SER A 43 -7.54 -38.52 0.91
N LYS A 44 -8.13 -39.10 -0.13
CA LYS A 44 -7.63 -40.06 -1.13
C LYS A 44 -6.31 -39.74 -1.85
N THR A 45 -5.44 -40.75 -1.99
CA THR A 45 -4.72 -41.02 -3.25
C THR A 45 -4.27 -42.49 -3.30
N GLN A 46 -4.59 -43.16 -4.41
CA GLN A 46 -4.26 -44.55 -4.70
C GLN A 46 -2.79 -44.69 -5.16
N GLY A 47 -2.13 -45.73 -4.64
CA GLY A 47 -1.25 -46.62 -5.41
C GLY A 47 0.12 -46.10 -5.84
N ILE A 48 1.18 -46.50 -5.13
CA ILE A 48 2.26 -47.38 -5.63
C ILE A 48 3.08 -47.86 -4.41
N LYS A 49 3.32 -49.17 -4.36
CA LYS A 49 4.01 -49.88 -3.29
C LYS A 49 5.54 -49.85 -3.50
N GLY A 50 6.27 -49.72 -2.39
CA GLY A 50 7.53 -50.42 -2.16
C GLY A 50 8.82 -49.62 -2.36
N CYS A 51 9.43 -49.17 -1.26
CA CYS A 51 10.69 -49.75 -0.75
C CYS A 51 11.14 -49.00 0.52
N LEU A 52 11.40 -49.78 1.57
CA LEU A 52 12.08 -49.33 2.78
C LEU A 52 13.57 -49.09 2.48
N ALA A 53 14.10 -47.94 2.90
CA ALA A 53 15.48 -47.85 3.39
C ALA A 53 15.58 -46.67 4.37
N ARG A 54 15.94 -46.99 5.62
CA ARG A 54 16.30 -46.04 6.67
C ARG A 54 17.66 -45.43 6.35
N VAL A 55 17.77 -44.10 6.36
CA VAL A 55 18.98 -43.40 6.81
C VAL A 55 18.55 -42.29 7.75
N ALA A 56 18.86 -42.47 9.03
CA ALA A 56 18.76 -41.43 10.03
C ALA A 56 19.96 -40.49 9.85
N LEU A 57 19.70 -39.26 9.40
CA LEU A 57 20.60 -38.13 9.56
C LEU A 57 19.87 -37.11 10.43
N ALA A 58 20.22 -37.12 11.72
CA ALA A 58 19.85 -36.06 12.64
C ALA A 58 20.62 -34.80 12.22
N ALA A 59 20.00 -33.95 11.42
CA ALA A 59 20.39 -32.55 11.33
C ALA A 59 19.83 -31.86 12.59
N PRO A 60 20.62 -31.04 13.31
CA PRO A 60 20.05 -30.19 14.33
C PRO A 60 19.14 -29.20 13.61
N VAL A 61 17.83 -29.35 13.81
CA VAL A 61 16.88 -28.27 13.52
C VAL A 61 17.26 -27.13 14.45
N ALA A 62 18.00 -26.16 13.93
CA ALA A 62 18.13 -24.87 14.56
C ALA A 62 16.74 -24.21 14.49
N ALA A 63 15.92 -24.50 15.50
CA ALA A 63 14.77 -23.67 15.79
C ALA A 63 15.32 -22.28 16.14
N PHE A 64 15.19 -21.33 15.21
CA PHE A 64 15.45 -19.92 15.48
C PHE A 64 14.65 -19.53 16.73
N PRO A 65 15.26 -18.90 17.74
CA PRO A 65 14.48 -18.38 18.84
C PRO A 65 13.60 -17.25 18.31
N ALA A 66 12.31 -17.35 18.61
CA ALA A 66 11.37 -16.25 18.48
C ALA A 66 11.87 -15.04 19.30
N HIS A 67 11.88 -13.87 18.67
CA HIS A 67 11.93 -12.54 19.27
C HIS A 67 12.88 -12.37 20.48
N GLY A 68 14.18 -12.31 20.21
CA GLY A 68 15.17 -11.75 21.13
C GLY A 68 15.49 -10.31 20.74
N SER A 69 15.56 -9.40 21.72
CA SER A 69 16.15 -8.08 21.50
C SER A 69 17.62 -8.24 21.12
N LEU A 70 18.08 -7.52 20.09
CA LEU A 70 19.49 -7.44 19.72
C LEU A 70 20.27 -6.44 20.59
N ALA A 71 19.60 -5.79 21.55
CA ALA A 71 20.24 -4.85 22.46
C ALA A 71 21.31 -5.54 23.31
N GLY A 72 22.53 -5.00 23.27
CA GLY A 72 23.67 -5.48 24.05
C GLY A 72 24.55 -6.53 23.37
N LEU A 73 24.26 -6.90 22.12
CA LEU A 73 25.15 -7.74 21.32
C LEU A 73 26.39 -6.93 20.88
N SER A 74 27.55 -7.59 20.91
CA SER A 74 28.76 -7.06 20.30
C SER A 74 28.59 -6.97 18.77
N ARG A 75 29.39 -6.11 18.13
CA ARG A 75 29.34 -5.93 16.67
C ARG A 75 29.48 -7.24 15.89
N GLN A 76 30.30 -8.15 16.40
CA GLN A 76 30.54 -9.46 15.82
C GLN A 76 29.34 -10.42 15.96
N GLU A 77 28.55 -10.30 17.03
CA GLU A 77 27.31 -11.05 17.23
C GLU A 77 26.16 -10.49 16.37
N LEU A 78 26.18 -9.17 16.13
CA LEU A 78 25.28 -8.52 15.19
C LEU A 78 25.57 -8.96 13.76
N ASP A 79 26.84 -8.97 13.36
CA ASP A 79 27.29 -9.45 12.05
C ASP A 79 26.92 -10.94 11.85
N ALA A 80 27.02 -11.75 12.90
CA ALA A 80 26.58 -13.14 12.88
C ALA A 80 25.05 -13.29 12.77
N ALA A 81 24.26 -12.41 13.40
CA ALA A 81 22.79 -12.39 13.24
C ALA A 81 22.36 -11.90 11.84
N MET A 82 23.11 -10.95 11.27
CA MET A 82 22.92 -10.41 9.92
C MET A 82 23.43 -11.36 8.82
N SER A 83 24.30 -12.32 9.15
CA SER A 83 24.85 -13.30 8.20
C SER A 83 23.79 -14.16 7.48
N GLY A 84 22.55 -14.20 8.00
CA GLY A 84 21.40 -14.82 7.32
C GLY A 84 20.88 -14.05 6.11
N PHE A 85 21.28 -12.78 5.93
CA PHE A 85 20.89 -11.91 4.80
C PHE A 85 22.00 -11.68 3.78
N GLY A 86 23.17 -12.31 3.97
CA GLY A 86 24.34 -12.16 3.08
C GLY A 86 25.26 -10.99 3.47
N GLU A 87 26.38 -10.88 2.76
CA GLU A 87 27.30 -9.73 2.87
C GLU A 87 26.61 -8.48 2.28
N TYR A 88 26.73 -7.33 2.94
CA TYR A 88 26.15 -6.08 2.42
C TYR A 88 26.70 -5.78 1.03
N THR A 89 25.78 -5.56 0.09
CA THR A 89 26.08 -5.03 -1.23
C THR A 89 25.35 -3.72 -1.40
N ARG A 90 26.07 -2.68 -1.82
CA ARG A 90 25.44 -1.40 -2.13
C ARG A 90 24.29 -1.62 -3.14
N PRO A 91 23.11 -1.02 -2.90
CA PRO A 91 21.98 -1.11 -3.83
C PRO A 91 22.40 -0.73 -5.26
N PRO A 92 21.89 -1.42 -6.29
CA PRO A 92 22.20 -1.09 -7.67
C PRO A 92 21.56 0.25 -8.07
N PRO A 93 22.14 0.98 -9.03
CA PRO A 93 21.49 2.16 -9.59
C PRO A 93 20.18 1.77 -10.30
N PRO A 94 19.20 2.68 -10.35
CA PRO A 94 17.98 2.43 -11.12
C PRO A 94 18.28 2.24 -12.60
N PRO A 95 17.42 1.50 -13.31
CA PRO A 95 17.56 1.34 -14.75
C PRO A 95 17.38 2.68 -15.47
N GLY A 96 18.06 2.83 -16.60
CA GLY A 96 17.81 3.91 -17.55
C GLY A 96 16.46 3.79 -18.24
N PRO A 97 16.09 4.76 -19.09
CA PRO A 97 14.85 4.68 -19.87
C PRO A 97 14.83 3.46 -20.78
N LEU A 98 13.65 2.84 -20.92
CA LEU A 98 13.43 1.79 -21.91
C LEU A 98 13.58 2.34 -23.34
N GLU A 99 13.99 1.47 -24.26
CA GLU A 99 13.85 1.78 -25.68
C GLU A 99 12.38 2.01 -26.02
N TYR A 100 12.12 3.02 -26.84
CA TYR A 100 10.76 3.36 -27.24
C TYR A 100 10.17 2.25 -28.13
N GLY A 101 9.34 1.40 -27.54
CA GLY A 101 8.62 0.32 -28.23
C GLY A 101 7.20 0.68 -28.66
N GLY A 102 6.74 1.90 -28.40
CA GLY A 102 5.35 2.30 -28.62
C GLY A 102 4.34 1.54 -27.74
N VAL A 103 3.13 1.38 -28.28
CA VAL A 103 2.04 0.60 -27.69
C VAL A 103 2.44 -0.88 -27.61
N LYS A 104 2.22 -1.51 -26.45
CA LYS A 104 2.53 -2.93 -26.18
C LYS A 104 1.39 -3.56 -25.38
N LEU A 105 0.97 -4.77 -25.76
CA LEU A 105 0.05 -5.59 -24.95
C LEU A 105 0.76 -5.95 -23.65
N VAL A 106 0.17 -5.62 -22.50
CA VAL A 106 0.77 -5.86 -21.17
C VAL A 106 -0.06 -6.80 -20.29
N ASN A 107 -1.32 -7.04 -20.67
CA ASN A 107 -2.08 -8.17 -20.17
C ASN A 107 -1.87 -9.35 -21.13
N ASP A 108 -0.69 -9.96 -21.08
CA ASP A 108 -0.24 -11.01 -22.00
C ASP A 108 -0.05 -12.37 -21.28
N ALA A 109 0.42 -13.37 -22.03
CA ALA A 109 0.61 -14.73 -21.52
C ALA A 109 1.78 -14.85 -20.53
N ASP A 110 2.75 -13.93 -20.57
CA ASP A 110 3.89 -13.90 -19.65
C ASP A 110 3.51 -13.17 -18.34
N HIS A 111 2.52 -12.27 -18.41
CA HIS A 111 2.02 -11.47 -17.29
C HIS A 111 0.52 -11.71 -17.01
N PRO A 112 0.08 -12.97 -16.78
CA PRO A 112 -1.32 -13.25 -16.51
C PRO A 112 -1.72 -12.70 -15.15
N PHE A 113 -2.98 -12.25 -15.06
CA PHE A 113 -3.58 -11.89 -13.79
C PHE A 113 -3.66 -13.12 -12.86
N ILE A 114 -3.17 -12.96 -11.64
CA ILE A 114 -3.36 -13.91 -10.54
C ILE A 114 -3.76 -13.07 -9.31
N ALA A 115 -4.94 -13.38 -8.75
CA ALA A 115 -5.40 -12.74 -7.53
C ALA A 115 -4.42 -13.01 -6.37
N PRO A 116 -4.21 -12.05 -5.44
CA PRO A 116 -3.30 -12.22 -4.33
C PRO A 116 -3.74 -13.39 -3.44
N GLY A 117 -2.79 -14.25 -3.08
CA GLY A 117 -3.00 -15.35 -2.15
C GLY A 117 -2.75 -14.97 -0.69
N PRO A 118 -2.92 -15.91 0.25
CA PRO A 118 -2.61 -15.67 1.65
C PRO A 118 -1.15 -15.23 1.86
N GLY A 119 -0.96 -14.06 2.46
CA GLY A 119 0.36 -13.49 2.76
C GLY A 119 1.00 -12.71 1.60
N ASP A 120 0.30 -12.55 0.47
CA ASP A 120 0.66 -11.57 -0.56
C ASP A 120 0.15 -10.19 -0.13
N ILE A 121 1.05 -9.20 -0.17
CA ILE A 121 0.76 -7.84 0.34
C ILE A 121 0.36 -6.94 -0.82
N ARG A 122 -0.71 -6.16 -0.62
CA ARG A 122 -1.14 -5.06 -1.48
C ARG A 122 -1.27 -3.81 -0.61
N GLY A 123 -1.29 -2.63 -1.22
CA GLY A 123 -1.32 -1.38 -0.46
C GLY A 123 -2.13 -0.27 -1.13
N PRO A 124 -1.85 1.01 -0.80
CA PRO A 124 -2.63 2.14 -1.29
C PRO A 124 -2.47 2.39 -2.79
N CYS A 125 -1.40 1.88 -3.42
CA CYS A 125 -1.10 2.15 -4.82
C CYS A 125 -1.75 1.11 -5.77
N PRO A 126 -2.83 1.44 -6.48
CA PRO A 126 -3.49 0.52 -7.41
C PRO A 126 -2.59 0.08 -8.57
N ALA A 127 -1.65 0.93 -9.01
CA ALA A 127 -0.71 0.59 -10.07
C ALA A 127 0.28 -0.51 -9.64
N LEU A 128 0.90 -0.38 -8.46
CA LEU A 128 1.79 -1.41 -7.92
C LEU A 128 1.03 -2.70 -7.60
N ASN A 129 -0.18 -2.59 -7.07
CA ASN A 129 -1.05 -3.74 -6.84
C ASN A 129 -1.31 -4.52 -8.15
N THR A 130 -1.55 -3.78 -9.24
CA THR A 130 -1.76 -4.36 -10.57
C THR A 130 -0.49 -5.02 -11.11
N LEU A 131 0.66 -4.36 -10.99
CA LEU A 131 1.95 -4.94 -11.42
C LEU A 131 2.27 -6.23 -10.65
N ALA A 132 2.01 -6.28 -9.34
CA ALA A 132 2.19 -7.48 -8.53
C ALA A 132 1.19 -8.59 -8.93
N ASN A 133 -0.08 -8.24 -9.16
CA ASN A 133 -1.10 -9.20 -9.62
C ASN A 133 -0.84 -9.74 -11.04
N HIS A 134 -0.01 -9.06 -11.83
CA HIS A 134 0.40 -9.50 -13.17
C HIS A 134 1.83 -10.04 -13.24
N GLY A 135 2.58 -10.02 -12.12
CA GLY A 135 3.92 -10.59 -12.05
C GLY A 135 5.02 -9.73 -12.71
N TYR A 136 4.75 -8.44 -12.96
CA TYR A 136 5.79 -7.48 -13.35
C TYR A 136 6.74 -7.15 -12.19
N ILE A 137 6.19 -7.19 -10.96
CA ILE A 137 6.96 -7.22 -9.72
C ILE A 137 6.60 -8.49 -8.95
N SER A 138 7.36 -8.78 -7.90
CA SER A 138 7.13 -9.91 -7.01
C SER A 138 5.69 -9.95 -6.51
N ARG A 139 4.98 -11.06 -6.80
CA ARG A 139 3.55 -11.23 -6.50
C ARG A 139 3.22 -11.15 -5.01
N ASN A 140 4.21 -11.41 -4.16
CA ASN A 140 4.10 -11.31 -2.71
C ASN A 140 4.05 -9.87 -2.17
N GLY A 141 4.28 -8.85 -3.02
CA GLY A 141 4.26 -7.45 -2.64
C GLY A 141 5.55 -6.92 -1.99
N ILE A 142 6.65 -7.67 -2.04
CA ILE A 142 7.96 -7.26 -1.54
C ILE A 142 8.94 -7.15 -2.70
N GLU A 143 9.50 -5.99 -2.94
CA GLU A 143 10.27 -5.75 -4.16
C GLU A 143 11.43 -4.75 -3.96
N SER A 144 12.42 -4.82 -4.84
CA SER A 144 13.50 -3.84 -4.96
C SER A 144 13.05 -2.57 -5.70
N PRO A 145 13.54 -1.38 -5.33
CA PRO A 145 13.21 -0.14 -6.02
C PRO A 145 13.61 -0.16 -7.50
N SER A 146 14.75 -0.79 -7.84
CA SER A 146 15.22 -0.91 -9.22
C SER A 146 14.22 -1.70 -10.09
N ASN A 147 13.68 -2.82 -9.57
CA ASN A 147 12.67 -3.58 -10.30
C ASN A 147 11.30 -2.86 -10.34
N ILE A 148 10.92 -2.11 -9.30
CA ILE A 148 9.71 -1.27 -9.32
C ILE A 148 9.80 -0.22 -10.44
N VAL A 149 10.94 0.47 -10.57
CA VAL A 149 11.17 1.45 -11.65
C VAL A 149 11.07 0.77 -13.02
N HIS A 150 11.71 -0.38 -13.19
CA HIS A 150 11.62 -1.16 -14.43
C HIS A 150 10.17 -1.56 -14.76
N ALA A 151 9.45 -2.14 -13.81
CA ALA A 151 8.08 -2.61 -13.95
C ALA A 151 7.09 -1.47 -14.27
N ALA A 152 7.26 -0.29 -13.66
CA ALA A 152 6.44 0.88 -13.98
C ALA A 152 6.62 1.33 -15.44
N MET A 153 7.86 1.29 -15.95
CA MET A 153 8.13 1.57 -17.36
C MET A 153 7.58 0.45 -18.26
N GLU A 154 7.77 -0.82 -17.90
CA GLU A 154 7.35 -1.94 -18.73
C GLU A 154 5.82 -2.08 -18.82
N GLY A 155 5.13 -2.08 -17.67
CA GLY A 155 3.69 -2.33 -17.60
C GLY A 155 2.83 -1.12 -17.94
N PHE A 156 3.30 0.11 -17.67
CA PHE A 156 2.49 1.33 -17.87
C PHE A 156 3.10 2.33 -18.85
N ASN A 157 4.33 2.12 -19.33
CA ASN A 157 5.09 3.13 -20.07
C ASN A 157 5.24 4.44 -19.26
N MET A 158 5.42 4.32 -17.94
CA MET A 158 5.72 5.48 -17.09
C MET A 158 7.09 6.05 -17.49
N ASN A 159 7.22 7.36 -17.58
CA ASN A 159 8.50 8.01 -17.86
C ASN A 159 9.54 7.67 -16.77
N ASN A 160 10.79 7.44 -17.17
CA ASN A 160 11.86 7.02 -16.27
C ASN A 160 12.09 7.99 -15.10
N ASP A 161 12.05 9.30 -15.34
CA ASP A 161 12.25 10.29 -14.28
C ASP A 161 11.09 10.26 -13.27
N LEU A 162 9.85 10.14 -13.74
CA LEU A 162 8.70 10.00 -12.85
C LEU A 162 8.73 8.67 -12.06
N ALA A 163 9.10 7.57 -12.70
CA ALA A 163 9.23 6.26 -12.07
C ALA A 163 10.29 6.29 -10.96
N LYS A 164 11.49 6.83 -11.24
CA LYS A 164 12.54 7.04 -10.23
C LYS A 164 12.07 7.98 -9.12
N PHE A 165 11.45 9.12 -9.47
CA PHE A 165 11.04 10.12 -8.47
C PHE A 165 10.07 9.51 -7.45
N THR A 166 8.99 8.90 -7.92
CA THR A 166 7.95 8.32 -7.05
C THR A 166 8.48 7.11 -6.28
N CYS A 167 9.24 6.23 -6.94
CA CYS A 167 9.81 5.05 -6.30
C CYS A 167 10.80 5.42 -5.19
N TYR A 168 11.81 6.26 -5.47
CA TYR A 168 12.82 6.58 -4.46
C TYR A 168 12.31 7.55 -3.40
N ALA A 169 11.38 8.45 -3.72
CA ALA A 169 10.71 9.26 -2.69
C ALA A 169 9.98 8.35 -1.68
N ALA A 170 9.28 7.32 -2.13
CA ALA A 170 8.63 6.38 -1.22
C ALA A 170 9.64 5.44 -0.54
N PHE A 171 10.64 4.94 -1.28
CA PHE A 171 11.58 3.94 -0.79
C PHE A 171 12.44 4.46 0.36
N VAL A 172 12.97 5.68 0.26
CA VAL A 172 13.89 6.22 1.27
C VAL A 172 13.27 6.40 2.66
N VAL A 173 11.94 6.44 2.74
CA VAL A 173 11.21 6.61 4.01
C VAL A 173 10.43 5.36 4.44
N ASN A 174 10.15 4.42 3.53
CA ASN A 174 9.34 3.23 3.80
C ASN A 174 10.10 1.90 3.70
N GLY A 175 11.18 1.86 2.94
CA GLY A 175 11.90 0.65 2.57
C GLY A 175 13.13 0.39 3.43
N ASN A 176 13.57 -0.87 3.44
CA ASN A 176 14.82 -1.25 4.06
C ASN A 176 15.97 -0.93 3.11
N LEU A 177 16.71 0.14 3.44
CA LEU A 177 17.80 0.64 2.61
C LEU A 177 19.00 -0.33 2.55
N VAL A 178 19.19 -1.16 3.58
CA VAL A 178 20.32 -2.11 3.63
C VAL A 178 20.03 -3.35 2.78
N THR A 179 18.82 -3.90 2.86
CA THR A 179 18.45 -5.10 2.09
C THR A 179 17.95 -4.78 0.68
N ASP A 180 17.79 -3.51 0.34
CA ASP A 180 17.22 -3.03 -0.93
C ASP A 180 15.79 -3.56 -1.20
N LEU A 181 14.94 -3.60 -0.16
CA LEU A 181 13.57 -4.15 -0.26
C LEU A 181 12.53 -3.24 0.37
N VAL A 182 11.35 -3.16 -0.25
CA VAL A 182 10.18 -2.45 0.27
C VAL A 182 8.92 -3.27 0.11
N SER A 183 8.02 -3.15 1.08
CA SER A 183 6.66 -3.66 0.99
C SER A 183 5.77 -2.64 0.28
N ILE A 184 5.00 -3.07 -0.73
CA ILE A 184 4.04 -2.21 -1.44
C ILE A 184 2.77 -1.92 -0.62
N GLY A 185 2.67 -2.45 0.60
CA GLY A 185 1.56 -2.23 1.54
C GLY A 185 2.06 -2.17 2.98
N GLU A 186 1.49 -3.01 3.86
CA GLU A 186 1.82 -3.07 5.29
C GLU A 186 3.28 -3.48 5.59
N LYS A 187 3.74 -3.19 6.83
CA LYS A 187 5.05 -3.59 7.34
C LYS A 187 5.23 -5.10 7.23
N SER A 188 6.39 -5.54 6.75
CA SER A 188 6.67 -6.96 6.58
C SER A 188 8.07 -7.33 7.03
N ALA A 189 8.21 -8.41 7.81
CA ALA A 189 9.52 -8.98 8.13
C ALA A 189 10.29 -9.49 6.89
N LYS A 190 9.60 -9.63 5.75
CA LYS A 190 10.21 -10.02 4.47
C LYS A 190 11.15 -8.96 3.90
N THR A 191 11.08 -7.70 4.38
CA THR A 191 12.05 -6.65 4.04
C THR A 191 13.31 -6.70 4.92
N GLY A 192 13.48 -7.72 5.75
CA GLY A 192 14.63 -7.84 6.64
C GLY A 192 14.50 -7.04 7.95
N PRO A 193 15.56 -7.03 8.77
CA PRO A 193 15.56 -6.41 10.08
C PRO A 193 15.57 -4.88 9.97
N ASP A 194 14.83 -4.23 10.86
CA ASP A 194 14.79 -2.77 10.96
C ASP A 194 16.16 -2.21 11.39
N PRO A 195 16.51 -1.00 10.94
CA PRO A 195 17.75 -0.34 11.36
C PRO A 195 17.74 -0.08 12.87
N LEU A 196 18.80 -0.51 13.56
CA LEU A 196 18.96 -0.23 14.99
C LEU A 196 19.28 1.25 15.21
N ASP A 197 18.84 1.77 16.36
CA ASP A 197 19.11 3.13 16.83
C ASP A 197 18.65 4.25 15.87
N GLN A 198 17.66 3.97 15.02
CA GLN A 198 17.01 4.97 14.16
C GLN A 198 15.49 5.01 14.43
N PRO A 199 14.83 6.17 14.30
CA PRO A 199 13.37 6.28 14.34
C PRO A 199 12.64 5.57 13.18
N ALA A 200 13.32 5.28 12.08
CA ALA A 200 12.73 4.63 10.91
C ALA A 200 12.05 3.29 11.23
N THR A 201 10.80 3.13 10.82
CA THR A 201 9.99 1.95 11.13
C THR A 201 9.92 0.93 10.01
N ILE A 202 10.43 1.24 8.80
CA ILE A 202 10.37 0.36 7.62
C ILE A 202 8.95 -0.18 7.40
N GLY A 203 7.97 0.71 7.43
CA GLY A 203 6.56 0.35 7.53
C GLY A 203 5.90 -0.06 6.22
N GLY A 204 6.63 -0.02 5.09
CA GLY A 204 6.03 -0.20 3.77
C GLY A 204 5.15 0.99 3.36
N LEU A 205 4.49 0.89 2.21
CA LEU A 205 3.70 2.00 1.66
C LEU A 205 2.44 2.35 2.45
N ASN A 206 2.04 1.56 3.44
CA ASN A 206 0.94 1.94 4.36
C ASN A 206 1.38 2.94 5.43
N THR A 207 2.65 3.31 5.50
CA THR A 207 3.13 4.27 6.50
C THR A 207 2.56 5.65 6.20
N HIS A 208 1.68 6.12 7.08
CA HIS A 208 1.04 7.41 6.95
C HIS A 208 2.02 8.58 7.12
N ASN A 209 1.80 9.66 6.37
CA ASN A 209 2.52 10.94 6.42
C ASN A 209 3.99 10.95 6.01
N VAL A 210 4.50 9.85 5.46
CA VAL A 210 5.85 9.83 4.84
C VAL A 210 5.79 9.75 3.31
N PHE A 211 4.74 9.15 2.75
CA PHE A 211 4.44 9.18 1.30
C PHE A 211 2.95 9.00 1.06
N GLU A 212 2.36 7.96 1.67
CA GLU A 212 0.90 7.85 1.86
C GLU A 212 0.42 9.06 2.66
N GLY A 213 -0.78 9.54 2.35
CA GLY A 213 -1.38 10.63 3.08
C GLY A 213 -2.81 10.91 2.67
N ASP A 214 -3.37 11.93 3.31
CA ASP A 214 -4.79 12.28 3.22
C ASP A 214 -5.24 12.68 1.81
N SER A 215 -6.56 12.79 1.63
CA SER A 215 -7.19 13.12 0.34
C SER A 215 -6.92 12.05 -0.72
N SER A 216 -6.87 10.77 -0.35
CA SER A 216 -6.80 9.70 -1.36
C SER A 216 -8.11 9.62 -2.16
N MET A 217 -8.03 9.24 -3.45
CA MET A 217 -9.21 9.23 -4.34
C MET A 217 -10.17 8.07 -4.05
N THR A 218 -9.64 6.92 -3.64
CA THR A 218 -10.39 5.67 -3.43
C THR A 218 -10.01 4.93 -2.15
N ARG A 219 -9.16 5.54 -1.31
CA ARG A 219 -8.75 5.05 0.03
C ARG A 219 -9.13 6.11 1.06
N ALA A 220 -9.49 5.66 2.27
CA ALA A 220 -9.83 6.56 3.36
C ALA A 220 -8.58 7.29 3.88
N ASP A 221 -8.78 8.41 4.57
CA ASP A 221 -7.69 9.06 5.30
C ASP A 221 -7.33 8.21 6.52
N PHE A 222 -6.07 8.23 6.96
CA PHE A 222 -5.64 7.44 8.12
C PHE A 222 -6.44 7.77 9.38
N TYR A 223 -6.89 9.02 9.51
CA TYR A 223 -7.75 9.45 10.61
C TYR A 223 -9.06 8.66 10.70
N ASP A 224 -9.59 8.16 9.58
CA ASP A 224 -10.87 7.44 9.48
C ASP A 224 -10.73 5.94 9.81
N GLY A 225 -9.99 5.61 10.87
CA GLY A 225 -9.85 4.24 11.38
C GLY A 225 -8.57 3.50 10.97
N GLY A 226 -7.60 4.20 10.37
CA GLY A 226 -6.24 3.71 10.11
C GLY A 226 -6.07 2.82 8.87
N ASP A 227 -7.15 2.48 8.16
CA ASP A 227 -7.09 1.69 6.93
C ASP A 227 -6.85 2.60 5.71
N VAL A 228 -5.59 2.63 5.28
CA VAL A 228 -5.12 3.44 4.15
C VAL A 228 -4.95 2.63 2.86
N GLU A 229 -5.15 1.31 2.88
CA GLU A 229 -4.86 0.43 1.74
C GLU A 229 -6.11 -0.06 1.02
N THR A 230 -7.20 -0.31 1.76
CA THR A 230 -8.40 -0.96 1.24
C THR A 230 -9.11 -0.05 0.24
N PHE A 231 -9.56 -0.65 -0.87
CA PHE A 231 -10.44 0.02 -1.81
C PHE A 231 -11.77 0.38 -1.12
N ASN A 232 -12.12 1.67 -1.14
CA ASN A 232 -13.33 2.20 -0.54
C ASN A 232 -14.38 2.46 -1.63
N GLU A 233 -15.44 1.64 -1.65
CA GLU A 233 -16.51 1.73 -2.64
C GLU A 233 -17.26 3.07 -2.57
N THR A 234 -17.47 3.64 -1.39
CA THR A 234 -18.14 4.95 -1.24
C THR A 234 -17.34 6.05 -1.93
N LEU A 235 -16.03 6.09 -1.72
CA LEU A 235 -15.16 7.04 -2.41
C LEU A 235 -15.14 6.76 -3.92
N PHE A 236 -15.09 5.50 -4.34
CA PHE A 236 -15.15 5.18 -5.77
C PHE A 236 -16.49 5.59 -6.42
N GLN A 237 -17.62 5.49 -5.72
CA GLN A 237 -18.89 6.03 -6.21
C GLN A 237 -18.83 7.55 -6.37
N GLY A 238 -18.16 8.28 -5.48
CA GLY A 238 -17.87 9.70 -5.66
C GLY A 238 -17.02 9.99 -6.90
N PHE A 239 -15.98 9.18 -7.13
CA PHE A 239 -15.16 9.25 -8.34
C PHE A 239 -16.00 9.06 -9.62
N LEU A 240 -16.92 8.08 -9.62
CA LEU A 240 -17.85 7.84 -10.74
C LEU A 240 -18.79 9.03 -10.94
N GLU A 241 -19.39 9.53 -9.86
CA GLU A 241 -20.31 10.67 -9.89
C GLU A 241 -19.64 11.90 -10.55
N TYR A 242 -18.44 12.24 -10.11
CA TYR A 242 -17.68 13.37 -10.64
C TYR A 242 -17.27 13.16 -12.10
N SER A 243 -16.95 11.93 -12.48
CA SER A 243 -16.67 11.57 -13.87
C SER A 243 -17.91 11.74 -14.78
N TYR A 244 -19.10 11.39 -14.30
CA TYR A 244 -20.34 11.64 -15.03
C TYR A 244 -20.68 13.13 -15.13
N ARG A 245 -20.56 13.86 -14.03
CA ARG A 245 -20.92 15.28 -13.94
C ARG A 245 -20.00 16.18 -14.76
N PHE A 246 -18.70 15.92 -14.74
CA PHE A 246 -17.68 16.85 -15.26
C PHE A 246 -16.86 16.27 -16.41
N GLY A 247 -16.82 14.94 -16.56
CA GLY A 247 -16.04 14.25 -17.58
C GLY A 247 -16.87 13.61 -18.69
N GLY A 248 -18.19 13.83 -18.74
CA GLY A 248 -19.06 13.25 -19.77
C GLY A 248 -19.15 11.72 -19.71
N GLY A 249 -19.03 11.12 -18.51
CA GLY A 249 -19.03 9.66 -18.34
C GLY A 249 -17.66 9.00 -18.58
N ARG A 250 -16.59 9.79 -18.52
CA ARG A 250 -15.19 9.38 -18.53
C ARG A 250 -14.46 10.09 -17.41
N TYR A 251 -13.37 9.50 -16.94
CA TYR A 251 -12.45 10.23 -16.06
C TYR A 251 -11.41 10.95 -16.93
N ASN A 252 -11.37 12.28 -16.82
CA ASN A 252 -10.48 13.17 -17.57
C ASN A 252 -10.03 14.32 -16.67
N LEU A 253 -9.23 15.27 -17.20
CA LEU A 253 -8.60 16.32 -16.39
C LEU A 253 -9.61 17.21 -15.65
N THR A 254 -10.77 17.46 -16.25
CA THR A 254 -11.85 18.24 -15.60
C THR A 254 -12.42 17.48 -14.40
N ALA A 255 -12.79 16.21 -14.59
CA ALA A 255 -13.27 15.36 -13.50
C ALA A 255 -12.21 15.17 -12.40
N ALA A 256 -10.93 15.07 -12.78
CA ALA A 256 -9.81 14.99 -11.84
C ALA A 256 -9.71 16.24 -10.96
N GLY A 257 -9.78 17.45 -11.53
CA GLY A 257 -9.76 18.70 -10.79
C GLY A 257 -10.90 18.82 -9.79
N GLU A 258 -12.12 18.55 -10.23
CA GLU A 258 -13.32 18.64 -9.40
C GLU A 258 -13.30 17.61 -8.26
N TYR A 259 -12.90 16.37 -8.55
CA TYR A 259 -12.87 15.31 -7.54
C TYR A 259 -11.69 15.48 -6.55
N ARG A 260 -10.52 15.93 -7.02
CA ARG A 260 -9.39 16.30 -6.16
C ARG A 260 -9.79 17.41 -5.19
N TYR A 261 -10.47 18.44 -5.68
CA TYR A 261 -10.99 19.51 -4.82
C TYR A 261 -11.97 18.98 -3.79
N LYS A 262 -12.94 18.15 -4.20
CA LYS A 262 -13.89 17.50 -3.29
C LYS A 262 -13.18 16.72 -2.18
N ARG A 263 -12.21 15.87 -2.52
CA ARG A 263 -11.47 15.07 -1.54
C ARG A 263 -10.67 15.93 -0.56
N THR A 264 -10.11 17.03 -1.03
CA THR A 264 -9.42 17.99 -0.17
C THR A 264 -10.36 18.74 0.76
N GLN A 265 -11.55 19.16 0.28
CA GLN A 265 -12.56 19.77 1.16
C GLN A 265 -13.06 18.78 2.21
N ASP A 266 -13.32 17.53 1.84
CA ASP A 266 -13.71 16.49 2.79
C ASP A 266 -12.67 16.35 3.91
N GLY A 267 -11.39 16.23 3.57
CA GLY A 267 -10.32 16.19 4.57
C GLY A 267 -10.31 17.42 5.47
N ILE A 268 -10.43 18.62 4.91
CA ILE A 268 -10.50 19.86 5.70
C ILE A 268 -11.71 19.86 6.65
N GLU A 269 -12.85 19.36 6.21
CA GLU A 269 -14.13 19.42 6.94
C GLU A 269 -14.27 18.30 7.99
N THR A 270 -13.64 17.14 7.80
CA THR A 270 -13.87 15.95 8.63
C THR A 270 -12.63 15.40 9.34
N ASN A 271 -11.42 15.69 8.86
CA ASN A 271 -10.17 15.19 9.42
C ASN A 271 -9.43 16.33 10.17
N PRO A 272 -9.42 16.36 11.51
CA PRO A 272 -8.78 17.43 12.29
C PRO A 272 -7.25 17.42 12.20
N THR A 273 -6.66 16.35 11.65
CA THR A 273 -5.23 16.20 11.38
C THR A 273 -4.90 16.25 9.89
N PHE A 274 -5.86 16.68 9.05
CA PHE A 274 -5.72 16.71 7.60
C PHE A 274 -4.43 17.42 7.17
N THR A 275 -3.64 16.79 6.31
CA THR A 275 -2.42 17.38 5.77
C THR A 275 -2.23 17.12 4.28
N ILE A 276 -1.78 18.15 3.55
CA ILE A 276 -1.41 18.08 2.14
C ILE A 276 -0.13 18.89 1.86
N VAL A 277 0.87 18.75 2.74
CA VAL A 277 2.23 19.29 2.54
C VAL A 277 3.10 18.33 1.74
N ALA A 278 4.31 18.73 1.35
CA ALA A 278 5.22 17.86 0.60
C ALA A 278 5.67 16.63 1.43
N PRO A 279 5.82 15.44 0.82
CA PRO A 279 5.64 15.14 -0.61
C PRO A 279 4.17 14.91 -1.02
N ARG A 280 3.21 14.92 -0.08
CA ARG A 280 1.80 14.57 -0.32
C ARG A 280 1.10 15.49 -1.31
N LEU A 281 1.39 16.79 -1.31
CA LEU A 281 0.84 17.70 -2.34
C LEU A 281 1.19 17.23 -3.75
N PHE A 282 2.45 16.84 -3.97
CA PHE A 282 2.87 16.32 -5.27
C PHE A 282 2.19 14.99 -5.58
N SER A 283 2.24 14.04 -4.66
CA SER A 283 1.69 12.70 -4.91
C SER A 283 0.17 12.77 -5.15
N ALA A 284 -0.59 13.52 -4.36
CA ALA A 284 -2.03 13.68 -4.53
C ALA A 284 -2.43 14.24 -5.91
N TYR A 285 -1.69 15.22 -6.44
CA TYR A 285 -1.98 15.80 -7.75
C TYR A 285 -1.44 14.95 -8.91
N SER A 286 -0.23 14.38 -8.79
CA SER A 286 0.29 13.42 -9.77
C SER A 286 -0.62 12.19 -9.89
N GLU A 287 -1.07 11.63 -8.76
CA GLU A 287 -1.97 10.47 -8.71
C GLU A 287 -3.34 10.75 -9.31
N SER A 288 -3.80 12.01 -9.35
CA SER A 288 -5.06 12.37 -10.01
C SER A 288 -4.97 12.36 -11.54
N VAL A 289 -3.76 12.52 -12.11
CA VAL A 289 -3.56 12.49 -13.57
C VAL A 289 -3.01 11.16 -14.07
N ASN A 290 -2.41 10.36 -13.19
CA ASN A 290 -1.87 9.04 -13.56
C ASN A 290 -2.92 8.09 -14.17
N PRO A 291 -4.18 8.00 -13.70
CA PRO A 291 -5.20 7.20 -14.36
C PRO A 291 -5.47 7.65 -15.81
N ILE A 292 -5.42 8.96 -16.06
CA ILE A 292 -5.63 9.54 -17.39
C ILE A 292 -4.44 9.25 -18.29
N ASN A 293 -3.23 9.38 -17.74
CA ASN A 293 -2.00 9.25 -18.50
C ASN A 293 -1.56 7.80 -18.72
N LEU A 294 -1.89 6.88 -17.80
CA LEU A 294 -1.32 5.53 -17.75
C LEU A 294 -2.36 4.41 -17.94
N TRP A 295 -3.66 4.67 -17.71
CA TRP A 295 -4.70 3.64 -17.72
C TRP A 295 -5.71 3.78 -18.87
N VAL A 296 -5.58 4.83 -19.68
CA VAL A 296 -6.19 4.87 -21.02
C VAL A 296 -5.42 3.89 -21.89
N ASP A 297 -6.13 3.01 -22.60
CA ASP A 297 -5.50 2.03 -23.50
C ASP A 297 -4.66 2.80 -24.54
N GLY A 298 -3.40 2.41 -24.72
CA GLY A 298 -2.45 3.13 -25.57
C GLY A 298 -2.86 3.21 -27.04
N ARG A 299 -3.82 2.40 -27.51
CA ARG A 299 -4.38 2.51 -28.86
C ARG A 299 -5.35 3.71 -29.00
N GLN A 300 -5.85 4.23 -27.88
CA GLN A 300 -6.73 5.40 -27.82
C GLN A 300 -5.94 6.67 -27.51
N ASP A 301 -5.15 6.67 -26.43
CA ASP A 301 -4.30 7.80 -25.96
C ASP A 301 -5.01 9.19 -26.00
N ASP A 302 -6.30 9.24 -25.66
CA ASP A 302 -7.17 10.43 -25.78
C ASP A 302 -7.43 11.16 -24.45
N GLY A 303 -6.83 10.66 -23.36
CA GLY A 303 -7.02 11.18 -22.01
C GLY A 303 -8.43 10.98 -21.45
N GLN A 304 -9.22 10.05 -22.00
CA GLN A 304 -10.59 9.76 -21.55
C GLN A 304 -10.68 8.36 -20.95
N LEU A 305 -10.32 8.22 -19.66
CA LEU A 305 -10.34 6.93 -18.99
C LEU A 305 -11.78 6.40 -18.85
N ARG A 306 -12.00 5.18 -19.31
CA ARG A 306 -13.25 4.47 -19.12
C ARG A 306 -13.44 4.07 -17.66
N LEU A 307 -14.66 4.17 -17.16
CA LEU A 307 -14.95 3.94 -15.73
C LEU A 307 -14.90 2.47 -15.32
N ASP A 308 -15.14 1.54 -16.26
CA ASP A 308 -14.91 0.11 -16.05
C ASP A 308 -13.42 -0.23 -15.96
N HIS A 309 -12.57 0.42 -16.77
CA HIS A 309 -11.12 0.32 -16.63
C HIS A 309 -10.66 0.90 -15.29
N ALA A 310 -11.17 2.08 -14.89
CA ALA A 310 -10.88 2.67 -13.60
C ALA A 310 -11.20 1.71 -12.44
N ARG A 311 -12.38 1.07 -12.46
CA ARG A 311 -12.75 0.05 -11.46
C ARG A 311 -11.79 -1.14 -11.48
N SER A 312 -11.44 -1.64 -12.67
CA SER A 312 -10.49 -2.75 -12.83
C SER A 312 -9.13 -2.47 -12.14
N PHE A 313 -8.61 -1.25 -12.27
CA PHE A 313 -7.36 -0.88 -11.62
C PHE A 313 -7.52 -0.60 -10.12
N PHE A 314 -8.53 0.18 -9.72
CA PHE A 314 -8.67 0.62 -8.32
C PHE A 314 -9.12 -0.48 -7.36
N GLU A 315 -10.03 -1.35 -7.80
CA GLU A 315 -10.65 -2.40 -7.00
C GLU A 315 -9.99 -3.75 -7.26
N ALA A 316 -9.97 -4.20 -8.52
CA ALA A 316 -9.48 -5.53 -8.86
C ALA A 316 -7.96 -5.60 -8.99
N ALA A 317 -7.28 -4.45 -9.05
CA ALA A 317 -5.84 -4.34 -9.31
C ALA A 317 -5.45 -5.23 -10.51
N ARG A 318 -6.13 -5.00 -11.63
CA ARG A 318 -6.05 -5.83 -12.83
C ARG A 318 -6.01 -4.95 -14.07
N PHE A 319 -5.08 -5.25 -14.98
CA PHE A 319 -5.13 -4.70 -16.33
C PHE A 319 -6.42 -5.19 -17.02
N PRO A 320 -7.19 -4.30 -17.68
CA PRO A 320 -8.29 -4.72 -18.53
C PRO A 320 -7.87 -5.79 -19.55
N ASP A 321 -8.82 -6.59 -20.01
CA ASP A 321 -8.53 -7.58 -21.05
C ASP A 321 -8.08 -6.87 -22.33
N ASP A 322 -7.05 -7.42 -22.99
CA ASP A 322 -6.43 -6.82 -24.18
C ASP A 322 -5.86 -5.39 -23.94
N PHE A 323 -5.55 -5.04 -22.69
CA PHE A 323 -5.01 -3.72 -22.36
C PHE A 323 -3.60 -3.53 -22.90
N HIS A 324 -3.42 -2.44 -23.64
CA HIS A 324 -2.11 -1.99 -24.08
C HIS A 324 -1.65 -0.78 -23.27
N ARG A 325 -0.39 -0.80 -22.81
CA ARG A 325 0.22 0.33 -22.11
C ARG A 325 0.22 1.60 -22.95
N ALA A 326 0.38 2.76 -22.31
CA ALA A 326 0.39 4.05 -23.00
C ALA A 326 1.34 4.06 -24.22
N ALA A 327 0.96 4.79 -25.27
CA ALA A 327 1.68 4.77 -26.55
C ALA A 327 3.10 5.31 -26.48
N ARG A 328 3.40 6.11 -25.46
CA ARG A 328 4.68 6.77 -25.23
C ARG A 328 5.00 6.87 -23.74
N PRO A 329 6.25 7.17 -23.35
CA PRO A 329 6.59 7.46 -21.97
C PRO A 329 5.75 8.62 -21.44
N MET A 330 4.93 8.36 -20.42
CA MET A 330 4.02 9.34 -19.83
C MET A 330 4.52 9.81 -18.46
N SER A 331 4.47 11.11 -18.24
CA SER A 331 4.86 11.78 -16.99
C SER A 331 3.60 12.35 -16.28
N ALA A 332 3.78 13.15 -15.24
CA ALA A 332 2.73 13.82 -14.48
C ALA A 332 2.33 15.18 -15.11
N ASP A 333 2.50 15.34 -16.43
CA ASP A 333 2.53 16.63 -17.15
C ASP A 333 1.25 17.47 -17.06
N ASN A 334 0.18 16.93 -16.48
CA ASN A 334 -1.13 17.56 -16.33
C ASN A 334 -1.46 17.96 -14.88
N GLU A 335 -0.57 17.72 -13.91
CA GLU A 335 -0.81 18.01 -12.49
C GLU A 335 -1.10 19.51 -12.24
N ALA A 336 -0.42 20.39 -12.99
CA ALA A 336 -0.63 21.83 -12.90
C ALA A 336 -1.99 22.27 -13.48
N VAL A 337 -2.50 21.54 -14.49
CA VAL A 337 -3.83 21.79 -15.06
C VAL A 337 -4.89 21.46 -14.01
N VAL A 338 -4.79 20.30 -13.35
CA VAL A 338 -5.69 19.89 -12.26
C VAL A 338 -5.64 20.91 -11.12
N LEU A 339 -4.45 21.33 -10.69
CA LEU A 339 -4.29 22.36 -9.64
C LEU A 339 -4.90 23.71 -10.05
N SER A 340 -4.85 24.08 -11.33
CA SER A 340 -5.39 25.37 -11.79
C SER A 340 -6.93 25.47 -11.75
N ILE A 341 -7.64 24.33 -11.74
CA ILE A 341 -9.11 24.30 -11.64
C ILE A 341 -9.54 24.80 -10.24
N HIS A 342 -8.90 24.30 -9.19
CA HIS A 342 -9.11 24.71 -7.79
C HIS A 342 -7.75 24.83 -7.07
N PRO A 343 -7.11 26.02 -7.11
CA PRO A 343 -5.80 26.20 -6.51
C PRO A 343 -5.81 26.03 -4.98
N ILE A 344 -4.79 25.36 -4.46
CA ILE A 344 -4.53 25.25 -3.02
C ILE A 344 -3.03 25.43 -2.75
N GLU A 345 -2.68 26.14 -1.68
CA GLU A 345 -1.32 26.19 -1.15
C GLU A 345 -1.11 25.05 -0.15
N PRO A 346 0.10 24.45 -0.04
CA PRO A 346 0.37 23.39 0.93
C PRO A 346 0.04 23.83 2.36
N GLY A 347 -0.50 22.91 3.15
CA GLY A 347 -0.95 23.22 4.50
C GLY A 347 -1.63 22.03 5.17
N ALA A 348 -2.15 22.29 6.37
CA ALA A 348 -2.79 21.30 7.20
C ALA A 348 -3.89 21.92 8.08
N ASN A 349 -4.82 21.11 8.56
CA ASN A 349 -5.69 21.48 9.66
C ASN A 349 -4.88 21.57 10.96
N ILE A 350 -5.06 22.65 11.72
CA ILE A 350 -4.39 22.89 12.99
C ILE A 350 -5.45 23.04 14.09
N ALA A 351 -5.37 22.21 15.13
CA ALA A 351 -6.26 22.27 16.29
C ALA A 351 -7.77 22.08 15.98
N GLY A 352 -8.11 21.25 14.99
CA GLY A 352 -9.50 20.87 14.72
C GLY A 352 -9.82 20.76 13.23
N VAL A 353 -11.08 20.46 12.92
CA VAL A 353 -11.59 20.52 11.55
C VAL A 353 -11.85 21.97 11.13
N ASN A 354 -11.83 22.25 9.83
CA ASN A 354 -12.06 23.58 9.24
C ASN A 354 -11.06 24.66 9.70
N THR A 355 -9.82 24.28 9.96
CA THR A 355 -8.75 25.19 10.43
C THR A 355 -7.53 25.17 9.50
N TYR A 356 -7.77 24.90 8.21
CA TYR A 356 -6.71 24.77 7.21
C TYR A 356 -5.78 25.99 7.23
N THR A 357 -4.53 25.74 7.61
CA THR A 357 -3.49 26.75 7.76
C THR A 357 -2.40 26.45 6.75
N VAL A 358 -2.07 27.46 5.93
CA VAL A 358 -1.03 27.36 4.90
C VAL A 358 0.34 27.26 5.55
N ASP A 359 1.11 26.26 5.15
CA ASP A 359 2.54 26.18 5.45
C ASP A 359 3.32 26.90 4.33
N ARG A 360 3.83 28.09 4.65
CA ARG A 360 4.59 28.91 3.69
C ARG A 360 6.01 28.41 3.44
N ASN A 361 6.51 27.50 4.26
CA ASN A 361 7.84 26.90 4.12
C ASN A 361 7.80 25.60 3.30
N ALA A 362 6.62 25.00 3.15
CA ALA A 362 6.44 23.82 2.32
C ALA A 362 6.57 24.17 0.83
N PRO A 363 7.29 23.34 0.04
CA PRO A 363 7.46 23.60 -1.38
C PRO A 363 6.13 23.42 -2.13
N LYS A 364 5.93 24.25 -3.16
CA LYS A 364 4.73 24.22 -4.00
C LYS A 364 4.80 23.08 -5.02
N LEU A 365 3.67 22.71 -5.61
CA LEU A 365 3.58 21.60 -6.57
C LEU A 365 4.59 21.70 -7.73
N ASN A 366 4.83 22.91 -8.24
CA ASN A 366 5.75 23.15 -9.36
C ASN A 366 7.24 23.19 -8.95
N ASP A 367 7.54 23.29 -7.66
CA ASP A 367 8.89 23.36 -7.13
C ASP A 367 9.45 21.95 -6.89
N LYS A 368 9.77 21.24 -7.97
CA LYS A 368 10.28 19.86 -7.90
C LYS A 368 11.62 19.75 -7.18
N CYS A 369 12.47 20.77 -7.29
CA CYS A 369 13.74 20.82 -6.56
C CYS A 369 13.48 20.98 -5.06
N GLY A 370 12.61 21.92 -4.67
CA GLY A 370 12.21 22.11 -3.28
C GLY A 370 11.53 20.88 -2.69
N ILE A 371 10.70 20.15 -3.43
CA ILE A 371 10.10 18.89 -2.96
C ILE A 371 11.19 17.83 -2.69
N PHE A 372 12.13 17.64 -3.62
CA PHE A 372 13.26 16.73 -3.43
C PHE A 372 14.09 17.13 -2.21
N GLU A 373 14.47 18.40 -2.11
CA GLU A 373 15.27 18.94 -1.01
C GLU A 373 14.55 18.81 0.34
N TYR A 374 13.26 19.14 0.39
CA TYR A 374 12.43 19.01 1.60
C TYR A 374 12.35 17.56 2.04
N HIS A 375 12.08 16.63 1.12
CA HIS A 375 11.94 15.21 1.47
C HIS A 375 13.25 14.62 2.01
N VAL A 376 14.38 15.01 1.44
CA VAL A 376 15.71 14.53 1.87
C VAL A 376 16.19 15.23 3.15
N ASN A 377 16.03 16.54 3.28
CA ASN A 377 16.53 17.29 4.44
C ASN A 377 15.59 17.26 5.65
N HIS A 378 14.29 17.07 5.44
CA HIS A 378 13.29 17.03 6.51
C HIS A 378 12.86 15.58 6.76
N THR A 379 12.06 14.99 5.86
CA THR A 379 11.44 13.68 6.08
C THR A 379 12.48 12.59 6.38
N LEU A 380 13.45 12.41 5.48
CA LEU A 380 14.48 11.38 5.62
C LEU A 380 15.36 11.58 6.87
N ARG A 381 15.79 12.81 7.15
CA ARG A 381 16.65 13.10 8.32
C ARG A 381 15.95 12.87 9.65
N THR A 382 14.62 13.00 9.70
CA THR A 382 13.86 12.69 10.91
C THR A 382 13.82 11.18 11.18
N LEU A 383 13.80 10.38 10.12
CA LEU A 383 13.83 8.91 10.19
C LEU A 383 15.24 8.34 10.43
N TYR A 384 16.27 9.04 9.94
CA TYR A 384 17.67 8.62 10.06
C TYR A 384 18.54 9.80 10.56
N PRO A 385 18.47 10.16 11.85
CA PRO A 385 19.24 11.29 12.38
C PRO A 385 20.74 11.02 12.43
N ASN A 386 21.15 9.78 12.72
CA ASN A 386 22.56 9.40 12.90
C ASN A 386 22.89 8.03 12.28
N PRO A 387 22.70 7.82 10.97
CA PRO A 387 23.04 6.56 10.33
C PRO A 387 24.56 6.34 10.29
N THR A 388 25.01 5.09 10.43
CA THR A 388 26.43 4.71 10.36
C THR A 388 26.62 3.42 9.57
N GLY A 389 27.87 3.11 9.20
CA GLY A 389 28.22 1.87 8.50
C GLY A 389 27.46 1.68 7.18
N ASP A 390 27.01 0.45 6.92
CA ASP A 390 26.31 0.05 5.69
C ASP A 390 25.01 0.83 5.48
N LEU A 391 24.30 1.19 6.55
CA LEU A 391 23.09 2.00 6.46
C LEU A 391 23.38 3.41 5.92
N LEU A 392 24.47 4.04 6.39
CA LEU A 392 24.89 5.34 5.88
C LEU A 392 25.29 5.26 4.41
N ASP A 393 25.98 4.20 4.00
CA ASP A 393 26.34 3.95 2.62
C ASP A 393 25.10 3.80 1.72
N ALA A 394 24.15 2.98 2.15
CA ALA A 394 22.89 2.74 1.44
C ALA A 394 22.03 4.01 1.34
N ILE A 395 21.93 4.81 2.40
CA ILE A 395 21.21 6.10 2.39
C ILE A 395 21.83 7.04 1.37
N ARG A 396 23.16 7.20 1.36
CA ARG A 396 23.85 8.06 0.39
C ARG A 396 23.60 7.63 -1.05
N ALA A 397 23.66 6.32 -1.33
CA ALA A 397 23.36 5.77 -2.64
C ALA A 397 21.91 6.08 -3.07
N ASN A 398 20.94 5.87 -2.18
CA ASN A 398 19.52 6.10 -2.50
C ASN A 398 19.15 7.59 -2.63
N ILE A 399 19.80 8.49 -1.89
CA ILE A 399 19.67 9.94 -2.11
C ILE A 399 20.17 10.31 -3.51
N HIS A 400 21.31 9.76 -3.93
CA HIS A 400 21.83 9.95 -5.28
C HIS A 400 20.85 9.41 -6.34
N TYR A 401 20.30 8.22 -6.14
CA TYR A 401 19.31 7.65 -7.06
C TYR A 401 18.03 8.48 -7.15
N PHE A 402 17.55 8.99 -6.02
CA PHE A 402 16.44 9.94 -6.01
C PHE A 402 16.80 11.22 -6.77
N TYR A 403 18.00 11.79 -6.56
CA TYR A 403 18.48 12.96 -7.29
C TYR A 403 18.48 12.77 -8.80
N THR A 404 18.86 11.60 -9.31
CA THR A 404 18.87 11.33 -10.77
C THR A 404 17.49 11.49 -11.44
N SER A 405 16.40 11.53 -10.68
CA SER A 405 15.04 11.80 -11.18
C SER A 405 14.74 13.29 -11.39
N VAL A 406 15.49 14.18 -10.72
CA VAL A 406 15.32 15.64 -10.81
C VAL A 406 16.51 16.34 -11.48
N GLN A 407 17.58 15.60 -11.79
CA GLN A 407 18.77 16.12 -12.45
C GLN A 407 18.46 16.83 -13.78
N ALA A 408 17.60 16.25 -14.62
CA ALA A 408 17.23 16.84 -15.91
C ALA A 408 16.48 18.18 -15.77
N ARG A 409 15.95 18.49 -14.57
CA ARG A 409 15.28 19.76 -14.25
C ARG A 409 16.24 20.85 -13.77
N GLY A 410 17.55 20.56 -13.69
CA GLY A 410 18.56 21.50 -13.22
C GLY A 410 18.65 21.63 -11.69
N CYS A 411 18.06 20.71 -10.93
CA CYS A 411 18.20 20.68 -9.48
C CYS A 411 19.65 20.35 -9.07
N SER A 412 20.06 20.84 -7.90
CA SER A 412 21.36 20.52 -7.32
C SER A 412 21.29 19.24 -6.49
N GLU A 413 22.32 18.42 -6.56
CA GLU A 413 22.46 17.28 -5.65
C GLU A 413 22.83 17.78 -4.25
N ILE A 414 22.19 17.22 -3.23
CA ILE A 414 22.42 17.56 -1.82
C ILE A 414 22.95 16.35 -1.06
N PHE A 415 23.73 16.63 -0.01
CA PHE A 415 24.48 15.62 0.73
C PHE A 415 24.23 15.79 2.24
N PRO A 416 23.02 15.49 2.75
CA PRO A 416 22.68 15.70 4.17
C PRO A 416 23.58 14.93 5.15
N TYR A 417 24.26 13.88 4.66
CA TYR A 417 25.18 13.05 5.43
C TYR A 417 26.63 13.14 4.92
N GLY A 418 27.00 14.20 4.20
CA GLY A 418 28.32 14.36 3.59
C GLY A 418 28.57 13.42 2.40
N ARG A 419 29.73 13.58 1.73
CA ARG A 419 30.12 12.76 0.57
C ARG A 419 30.95 11.56 1.01
N PHE A 420 31.02 10.56 0.14
CA PHE A 420 31.88 9.39 0.36
C PHE A 420 33.37 9.77 0.37
N GLU A 421 33.75 10.80 -0.40
CA GLU A 421 35.14 11.27 -0.55
C GLU A 421 35.70 11.97 0.68
N ASP A 422 34.84 12.41 1.61
CA ASP A 422 35.28 13.31 2.67
C ASP A 422 36.07 12.60 3.77
N GLY A 423 36.07 11.25 3.86
CA GLY A 423 36.87 10.44 4.81
C GLY A 423 36.62 10.71 6.31
N GLU A 424 35.95 11.81 6.62
CA GLU A 424 35.54 12.29 7.90
C GLU A 424 34.01 12.34 7.90
N SER A 425 33.43 11.80 8.97
CA SER A 425 32.04 12.01 9.32
C SER A 425 31.82 13.52 9.49
N ASN A 426 31.44 14.20 8.41
CA ASN A 426 31.12 15.61 8.47
C ASN A 426 29.77 15.75 9.19
N ALA A 427 29.84 16.01 10.50
CA ALA A 427 28.72 16.42 11.36
C ALA A 427 28.27 17.86 11.00
N TYR A 428 28.15 18.17 9.71
CA TYR A 428 28.15 19.54 9.19
C TYR A 428 26.77 20.22 9.17
N TYR A 429 25.74 19.61 9.75
CA TYR A 429 24.47 20.28 10.00
C TYR A 429 23.89 19.87 11.35
N ALA A 430 24.23 20.64 12.39
CA ALA A 430 23.33 20.83 13.52
C ALA A 430 21.94 21.23 12.99
N PHE A 431 20.88 20.83 13.70
CA PHE A 431 19.51 21.19 13.40
C PHE A 431 19.41 22.68 13.02
N PRO A 432 18.64 23.06 11.98
CA PRO A 432 18.29 24.47 11.80
C PRO A 432 17.64 24.96 13.10
N ASP A 433 18.08 26.12 13.58
CA ASP A 433 17.36 26.90 14.60
C ASP A 433 16.04 27.35 13.94
N TYR A 434 15.07 26.46 13.91
CA TYR A 434 13.68 26.86 13.77
C TYR A 434 13.34 27.61 15.06
N PRO A 435 12.71 28.79 15.01
CA PRO A 435 12.09 29.31 16.22
C PRO A 435 11.24 28.18 16.79
N GLU A 436 11.41 27.91 18.08
CA GLU A 436 10.62 26.97 18.85
C GLU A 436 9.16 27.40 18.67
N VAL A 437 8.50 26.83 17.65
CA VAL A 437 7.05 26.77 17.64
C VAL A 437 6.81 25.77 18.74
N GLU A 438 6.17 26.20 19.83
CA GLU A 438 5.55 25.27 20.77
C GLU A 438 4.62 24.39 19.94
N LEU A 439 5.15 23.25 19.49
CA LEU A 439 4.33 22.12 19.11
C LEU A 439 3.51 21.85 20.37
N PRO A 440 2.17 21.75 20.27
CA PRO A 440 1.41 21.30 21.43
C PRO A 440 2.09 20.04 21.94
N GLU A 441 2.41 20.05 23.22
CA GLU A 441 2.97 18.91 23.93
C GLU A 441 2.21 17.68 23.42
N TYR A 442 2.89 16.76 22.72
CA TYR A 442 2.32 15.44 22.46
C TYR A 442 2.22 14.78 23.82
N GLY A 443 1.14 15.14 24.53
CA GLY A 443 0.82 14.58 25.82
C GLY A 443 0.84 13.09 25.65
N THR A 444 1.47 12.41 26.61
CA THR A 444 1.06 11.07 26.99
C THR A 444 -0.46 11.01 26.89
N PHE A 445 -0.98 10.23 25.94
CA PHE A 445 -2.42 10.14 25.64
C PHE A 445 -3.25 10.22 26.92
N PRO A 446 -4.08 11.27 27.12
CA PRO A 446 -4.91 11.38 28.29
C PRO A 446 -6.20 10.61 28.03
N TYR A 447 -6.10 9.28 28.01
CA TYR A 447 -7.28 8.43 28.18
C TYR A 447 -7.00 7.45 29.31
N PRO A 448 -7.73 7.49 30.45
CA PRO A 448 -7.79 6.33 31.32
C PRO A 448 -8.31 5.14 30.49
N PRO A 449 -7.93 3.89 30.84
CA PRO A 449 -8.38 2.71 30.11
C PRO A 449 -9.91 2.74 29.99
N VAL A 450 -10.40 2.85 28.76
CA VAL A 450 -11.83 2.79 28.48
C VAL A 450 -12.25 1.35 28.76
N GLU A 451 -13.12 1.14 29.74
CA GLU A 451 -13.73 -0.17 29.93
C GLU A 451 -14.46 -0.57 28.64
N PRO A 452 -14.31 -1.83 28.16
CA PRO A 452 -14.97 -2.27 26.95
C PRO A 452 -16.48 -2.10 27.10
N LEU A 453 -17.10 -1.42 26.12
CA LEU A 453 -18.55 -1.23 26.07
C LEU A 453 -19.24 -2.60 26.12
N THR A 454 -20.03 -2.84 27.16
CA THR A 454 -20.98 -3.94 27.20
C THR A 454 -22.07 -3.66 26.17
N TYR A 455 -22.03 -4.40 25.05
CA TYR A 455 -23.11 -4.40 24.09
C TYR A 455 -24.36 -4.97 24.76
N THR A 456 -25.45 -4.21 24.79
CA THR A 456 -26.78 -4.75 25.11
C THR A 456 -27.48 -4.97 23.78
N ASP A 457 -27.94 -6.20 23.55
CA ASP A 457 -28.73 -6.57 22.37
C ASP A 457 -30.09 -5.85 22.42
N ALA A 458 -30.16 -4.66 21.86
CA ALA A 458 -31.42 -4.05 21.48
C ALA A 458 -31.77 -4.52 20.06
N PRO A 459 -32.96 -5.10 19.81
CA PRO A 459 -33.34 -5.55 18.48
C PRO A 459 -33.48 -4.34 17.53
N ALA A 460 -33.02 -4.54 16.29
CA ALA A 460 -33.05 -3.54 15.23
C ALA A 460 -34.43 -2.88 15.07
N PRO A 461 -34.51 -1.57 14.77
CA PRO A 461 -35.77 -0.91 14.50
C PRO A 461 -36.45 -1.52 13.26
N ALA A 462 -37.75 -1.80 13.38
CA ALA A 462 -38.54 -2.38 12.32
C ALA A 462 -38.51 -1.51 11.04
N SER A 463 -38.28 -2.17 9.91
CA SER A 463 -38.34 -1.59 8.57
C SER A 463 -39.65 -0.84 8.33
N ALA A 464 -39.56 0.38 7.81
CA ALA A 464 -40.71 1.17 7.39
C ALA A 464 -41.55 0.42 6.33
N PRO A 465 -42.89 0.56 6.33
CA PRO A 465 -43.75 -0.14 5.40
C PRO A 465 -43.57 0.35 3.96
N THR A 466 -43.40 -0.60 3.04
CA THR A 466 -43.42 -0.41 1.59
C THR A 466 -44.71 0.27 1.11
N PRO A 467 -44.66 1.19 0.12
CA PRO A 467 -45.88 1.79 -0.44
C PRO A 467 -46.72 0.74 -1.17
N VAL A 468 -48.01 0.71 -0.86
CA VAL A 468 -49.01 -0.15 -1.49
C VAL A 468 -49.23 0.28 -2.94
N SER A 469 -48.87 -0.59 -3.88
CA SER A 469 -49.32 -0.50 -5.27
C SER A 469 -50.80 -0.86 -5.35
N THR A 470 -51.64 0.09 -5.75
CA THR A 470 -53.06 -0.15 -6.04
C THR A 470 -53.18 -0.91 -7.36
N ASN A 471 -53.30 -2.23 -7.27
CA ASN A 471 -53.77 -3.07 -8.37
C ASN A 471 -55.24 -2.76 -8.67
N VAL A 472 -55.49 -2.11 -9.81
CA VAL A 472 -56.82 -2.07 -10.43
C VAL A 472 -57.06 -3.41 -11.12
N ALA A 473 -58.06 -4.15 -10.64
CA ALA A 473 -58.47 -5.43 -11.21
C ALA A 473 -59.15 -5.26 -12.58
N PRO A 474 -58.90 -6.15 -13.56
CA PRO A 474 -59.65 -6.18 -14.81
C PRO A 474 -61.03 -6.83 -14.60
N PRO A 475 -62.09 -6.40 -15.31
CA PRO A 475 -63.41 -6.98 -15.16
C PRO A 475 -63.49 -8.39 -15.78
N ALA A 476 -64.24 -9.26 -15.09
CA ALA A 476 -64.45 -10.66 -15.40
C ALA A 476 -65.29 -10.88 -16.68
N ALA A 477 -64.94 -11.93 -17.42
CA ALA A 477 -65.66 -12.41 -18.59
C ALA A 477 -66.96 -13.14 -18.21
N SER A 478 -68.03 -12.90 -18.99
CA SER A 478 -69.23 -13.73 -19.01
C SER A 478 -69.56 -14.20 -20.45
N ALA A 479 -69.64 -15.53 -20.57
CA ALA A 479 -70.34 -16.41 -21.53
C ALA A 479 -70.90 -15.88 -22.88
N THR A 480 -70.37 -16.44 -24.00
CA THR A 480 -71.03 -17.20 -25.11
C THR A 480 -72.48 -16.84 -25.52
N VAL A 481 -72.94 -16.61 -26.78
CA VAL A 481 -72.94 -17.30 -28.13
C VAL A 481 -73.73 -16.35 -29.14
N PRO A 482 -73.95 -16.57 -30.48
CA PRO A 482 -73.15 -16.97 -31.65
C PRO A 482 -73.11 -15.94 -32.84
N VAL A 483 -72.18 -16.20 -33.77
CA VAL A 483 -72.24 -16.16 -35.26
C VAL A 483 -73.35 -15.37 -35.97
N THR A 484 -72.96 -14.45 -36.86
CA THR A 484 -73.41 -14.38 -38.28
C THR A 484 -72.39 -13.64 -39.15
N SER A 485 -72.06 -14.26 -40.29
CA SER A 485 -71.39 -13.68 -41.45
C SER A 485 -72.25 -12.62 -42.15
N THR A 486 -71.65 -11.62 -42.80
CA THR A 486 -71.71 -11.37 -44.26
C THR A 486 -71.07 -10.02 -44.61
N ASP A 487 -70.39 -10.04 -45.76
CA ASP A 487 -69.93 -8.96 -46.66
C ASP A 487 -68.77 -8.04 -46.27
#